data_AF-A0A5E4HUS6-F1
#
_entry.id   AF-A0A5E4HUS6-F1
#
_cell.length_a   1.000
_cell.length_b   1.000
_cell.length_c   1.000
_cell.angle_alpha   90.00
_cell.angle_beta   90.00
_cell.angle_gamma   90.00
#
_symmetry.space_group_name_H-M   'P 1'
#
loop_
_entity.id
_entity.type
_entity.pdbx_description
1 polymer ?
#
loop_
_entity_poly.entity_id
_entity_poly.type
_entity_poly.pdbx_seq_one_letter_code
_entity_poly.pdbx_strand_id
1 'polypeptide(L)'
;MNAKKSQVKPKEKPAKSSGHLFETDPREMSRTQIIPKLSEQIVETSGKNSVNQAGKTVKKQEAKVIDTTRQAVPYQTGNIPGPKMARAVMPAVPGKMLARAKRPLLIVGSKIDSEDVLARVVTMGKAGIQIASVGGSYKYLADKGLDAHYMNMHALASYLCDPQWPGLDGKGGYDLVVFFGITYYYASQAISALKNFSNIKVISIDKYYHPNADMSFGNLKQDVFIAALDEIIAQLPK
;
A
#
# COMPACT_ATOMS: atom_id res chain seq x y z
N MET A 1 -27.85 -65.80 -0.87
CA MET A 1 -27.06 -64.56 -0.98
C MET A 1 -27.93 -63.38 -0.57
N ASN A 2 -27.78 -62.92 0.68
CA ASN A 2 -28.37 -61.67 1.16
C ASN A 2 -27.62 -61.28 2.44
N ALA A 3 -26.88 -60.17 2.41
CA ALA A 3 -26.26 -59.59 3.59
C ALA A 3 -26.31 -58.06 3.48
N LYS A 4 -27.29 -57.46 4.16
CA LYS A 4 -27.32 -56.04 4.49
C LYS A 4 -26.14 -55.74 5.41
N LYS A 5 -25.23 -54.86 5.01
CA LYS A 5 -24.28 -54.21 5.93
C LYS A 5 -24.69 -52.75 6.14
N SER A 6 -25.16 -52.52 7.36
CA SER A 6 -25.39 -51.23 7.99
C SER A 6 -24.08 -50.42 8.04
N GLN A 7 -24.08 -49.22 7.47
CA GLN A 7 -22.99 -48.26 7.67
C GLN A 7 -23.33 -47.35 8.86
N VAL A 8 -22.59 -47.52 9.94
CA VAL A 8 -22.60 -46.65 11.12
C VAL A 8 -21.76 -45.41 10.78
N LYS A 9 -22.37 -44.22 10.76
CA LYS A 9 -21.65 -42.94 10.68
C LYS A 9 -20.95 -42.66 12.02
N PRO A 10 -19.66 -42.28 12.05
CA PRO A 10 -19.04 -41.80 13.27
C PRO A 10 -19.52 -40.37 13.60
N LYS A 11 -19.82 -40.12 14.88
CA LYS A 11 -20.18 -38.81 15.43
C LYS A 11 -18.95 -37.89 15.44
N GLU A 12 -19.00 -36.76 14.74
CA GLU A 12 -18.05 -35.66 14.91
C GLU A 12 -18.23 -35.01 16.28
N LYS A 13 -17.14 -34.88 17.04
CA LYS A 13 -17.06 -34.02 18.22
C LYS A 13 -16.69 -32.60 17.76
N PRO A 14 -17.27 -31.53 18.32
CA PRO A 14 -16.90 -30.17 17.94
C PRO A 14 -15.47 -29.86 18.40
N ALA A 15 -14.64 -29.37 17.48
CA ALA A 15 -13.32 -28.86 17.78
C ALA A 15 -13.44 -27.59 18.64
N LYS A 16 -12.77 -27.59 19.79
CA LYS A 16 -12.68 -26.45 20.70
C LYS A 16 -11.90 -25.32 20.03
N SER A 17 -12.47 -24.11 20.04
CA SER A 17 -11.77 -22.88 19.68
C SER A 17 -10.71 -22.56 20.74
N SER A 18 -9.44 -22.78 20.43
CA SER A 18 -8.32 -22.21 21.19
C SER A 18 -7.82 -20.99 20.45
N GLY A 19 -8.08 -19.81 21.02
CA GLY A 19 -7.69 -18.52 20.47
C GLY A 19 -6.20 -18.44 20.23
N HIS A 20 -5.81 -18.00 19.03
CA HIS A 20 -4.46 -17.52 18.80
C HIS A 20 -4.34 -16.11 19.35
N LEU A 21 -3.49 -15.99 20.37
CA LEU A 21 -2.88 -14.74 20.80
C LEU A 21 -2.20 -14.10 19.59
N PHE A 22 -2.76 -13.01 19.08
CA PHE A 22 -2.00 -12.05 18.29
C PHE A 22 -1.06 -11.33 19.27
N GLU A 23 0.16 -11.84 19.38
CA GLU A 23 1.23 -11.18 20.11
C GLU A 23 1.64 -9.93 19.31
N THR A 24 1.21 -8.77 19.79
CA THR A 24 1.56 -7.46 19.24
C THR A 24 3.05 -7.18 19.44
N ASP A 25 3.73 -6.62 18.42
CA ASP A 25 5.17 -6.30 18.45
C ASP A 25 5.54 -5.51 19.73
N PRO A 26 6.51 -5.99 20.55
CA PRO A 26 6.94 -5.33 21.78
C PRO A 26 7.38 -3.86 21.60
N ARG A 27 7.70 -3.45 20.37
CA ARG A 27 8.09 -2.08 20.02
C ARG A 27 6.91 -1.10 19.93
N GLU A 28 5.67 -1.58 19.78
CA GLU A 28 4.45 -0.76 19.85
C GLU A 28 4.12 -0.35 21.30
N MET A 29 4.44 -1.19 22.29
CA MET A 29 4.15 -0.89 23.71
C MET A 29 5.02 0.24 24.30
N SER A 30 6.22 0.46 23.75
CA SER A 30 7.18 1.42 24.31
C SER A 30 6.84 2.90 24.01
N ARG A 31 5.93 3.18 23.07
CA ARG A 31 5.59 4.56 22.67
C ARG A 31 4.48 5.18 23.50
N THR A 32 3.60 4.38 24.10
CA THR A 32 2.43 4.86 24.84
C THR A 32 2.76 5.32 26.28
N GLN A 33 3.95 4.99 26.79
CA GLN A 33 4.34 5.28 28.17
C GLN A 33 5.21 6.55 28.34
N ILE A 34 5.50 7.28 27.26
CA ILE A 34 6.41 8.45 27.30
C ILE A 34 5.69 9.77 26.94
N ILE A 35 4.45 10.00 27.39
CA ILE A 35 3.87 11.36 27.54
C ILE A 35 2.83 11.28 28.67
N PRO A 36 3.09 11.83 29.87
CA PRO A 36 2.53 13.15 30.17
C PRO A 36 3.35 13.98 31.19
N LYS A 37 3.73 15.23 30.84
CA LYS A 37 3.96 16.33 31.82
C LYS A 37 4.22 17.73 31.24
N LEU A 38 3.76 18.02 30.02
CA LEU A 38 4.02 19.32 29.38
C LEU A 38 2.77 20.19 29.14
N SER A 39 1.64 19.87 29.79
CA SER A 39 0.35 20.56 29.56
C SER A 39 -0.11 21.49 30.68
N GLU A 40 0.71 21.73 31.73
CA GLU A 40 0.28 22.51 32.90
C GLU A 40 0.98 23.88 33.10
N GLN A 41 1.69 24.41 32.10
CA GLN A 41 2.36 25.72 32.24
C GLN A 41 1.86 26.82 31.30
N ILE A 42 0.64 26.72 30.76
CA ILE A 42 0.03 27.80 29.97
C ILE A 42 -1.36 28.13 30.50
N VAL A 43 -1.44 28.52 31.78
CA VAL A 43 -2.61 29.20 32.35
C VAL A 43 -2.12 30.23 33.35
N GLU A 44 -1.58 31.35 32.88
CA GLU A 44 -1.59 32.64 33.60
C GLU A 44 -0.90 33.71 32.75
N THR A 45 -1.67 34.41 31.91
CA THR A 45 -1.49 35.83 31.54
C THR A 45 -2.57 36.22 30.52
N SER A 46 -3.82 36.29 30.99
CA SER A 46 -4.91 36.92 30.25
C SER A 46 -5.31 38.21 30.96
N GLY A 47 -4.81 39.34 30.45
CA GLY A 47 -5.14 40.67 30.95
C GLY A 47 -4.97 41.75 29.89
N LYS A 48 -6.10 42.12 29.25
CA LYS A 48 -6.41 43.41 28.60
C LYS A 48 -5.66 43.77 27.30
N ASN A 49 -6.36 43.70 26.17
CA ASN A 49 -6.90 44.90 25.50
C ASN A 49 -7.59 44.55 24.19
N SER A 50 -8.85 44.95 24.09
CA SER A 50 -9.66 45.05 22.88
C SER A 50 -9.22 46.29 22.09
N VAL A 51 -9.04 46.18 20.76
CA VAL A 51 -9.66 47.04 19.73
C VAL A 51 -9.46 46.39 18.34
N ASN A 52 -10.57 46.33 17.61
CA ASN A 52 -10.79 46.01 16.20
C ASN A 52 -9.63 46.27 15.21
N GLN A 53 -9.46 45.36 14.24
CA GLN A 53 -9.79 45.65 12.84
C GLN A 53 -9.84 44.35 12.00
N ALA A 54 -10.92 44.23 11.25
CA ALA A 54 -11.18 43.16 10.30
C ALA A 54 -10.27 43.31 9.07
N GLY A 55 -9.56 42.23 8.73
CA GLY A 55 -8.84 42.07 7.48
C GLY A 55 -8.76 40.59 7.16
N LYS A 56 -9.62 40.12 6.24
CA LYS A 56 -9.57 38.76 5.68
C LYS A 56 -8.25 38.58 4.95
N THR A 57 -7.29 37.92 5.58
CA THR A 57 -6.12 37.37 4.89
C THR A 57 -6.39 35.89 4.63
N VAL A 58 -6.87 35.58 3.44
CA VAL A 58 -6.87 34.21 2.91
C VAL A 58 -5.41 33.81 2.79
N LYS A 59 -4.90 33.08 3.80
CA LYS A 59 -3.59 32.43 3.72
C LYS A 59 -3.65 31.37 2.63
N LYS A 60 -3.14 31.71 1.45
CA LYS A 60 -2.73 30.75 0.42
C LYS A 60 -1.73 29.81 1.08
N GLN A 61 -2.14 28.59 1.40
CA GLN A 61 -1.24 27.54 1.87
C GLN A 61 -0.14 27.37 0.82
N GLU A 62 1.10 27.72 1.17
CA GLU A 62 2.27 27.33 0.39
C GLU A 62 2.24 25.80 0.29
N ALA A 63 2.19 25.29 -0.94
CA ALA A 63 2.20 23.85 -1.18
C ALA A 63 3.54 23.29 -0.69
N LYS A 64 3.55 22.74 0.53
CA LYS A 64 4.70 22.07 1.12
C LYS A 64 5.09 20.91 0.21
N VAL A 65 6.24 21.01 -0.44
CA VAL A 65 6.79 19.95 -1.30
C VAL A 65 7.03 18.70 -0.44
N ILE A 66 6.46 17.57 -0.83
CA ILE A 66 6.53 16.31 -0.08
C ILE A 66 7.75 15.53 -0.55
N ASP A 67 8.81 15.52 0.24
CA ASP A 67 10.03 14.77 -0.06
C ASP A 67 9.93 13.31 0.39
N THR A 68 9.73 12.42 -0.58
CA THR A 68 9.69 10.96 -0.39
C THR A 68 11.00 10.25 -0.71
N THR A 69 12.10 10.99 -0.91
CA THR A 69 13.39 10.40 -1.33
C THR A 69 14.32 10.05 -0.18
N ARG A 70 14.00 10.52 1.04
CA ARG A 70 14.80 10.30 2.25
C ARG A 70 14.71 8.86 2.74
N GLN A 71 15.73 8.39 3.46
CA GLN A 71 15.76 7.06 4.07
C GLN A 71 15.54 5.91 3.06
N ALA A 72 16.22 5.98 1.91
CA ALA A 72 16.24 4.95 0.88
C ALA A 72 17.16 3.76 1.25
N VAL A 73 16.91 3.19 2.42
CA VAL A 73 17.59 1.99 2.94
C VAL A 73 16.57 0.85 3.04
N PRO A 74 16.96 -0.41 2.80
CA PRO A 74 16.03 -1.53 2.92
C PRO A 74 15.28 -1.50 4.25
N TYR A 75 13.95 -1.51 4.22
CA TYR A 75 13.14 -1.36 5.44
C TYR A 75 13.36 -2.51 6.44
N GLN A 76 13.50 -3.74 5.92
CA GLN A 76 13.94 -4.88 6.71
C GLN A 76 15.39 -5.23 6.36
N THR A 77 16.23 -5.40 7.38
CA THR A 77 17.66 -5.71 7.26
C THR A 77 17.93 -6.98 6.44
N GLY A 78 17.03 -7.96 6.47
CA GLY A 78 17.16 -9.19 5.69
C GLY A 78 16.91 -9.02 4.19
N ASN A 79 16.42 -7.87 3.74
CA ASN A 79 16.29 -7.59 2.31
C ASN A 79 17.61 -7.06 1.77
N ILE A 80 18.47 -7.96 1.31
CA ILE A 80 19.77 -7.66 0.72
C ILE A 80 19.60 -7.55 -0.80
N PRO A 81 19.44 -6.34 -1.36
CA PRO A 81 19.39 -6.19 -2.80
C PRO A 81 20.81 -6.37 -3.36
N GLY A 82 20.94 -7.08 -4.48
CA GLY A 82 22.17 -7.07 -5.26
C GLY A 82 22.54 -5.65 -5.74
N PRO A 83 23.52 -5.52 -6.66
CA PRO A 83 24.09 -4.22 -7.03
C PRO A 83 23.09 -3.23 -7.63
N LYS A 84 22.01 -3.71 -8.28
CA LYS A 84 20.94 -2.87 -8.81
C LYS A 84 19.89 -2.64 -7.72
N MET A 85 19.74 -1.39 -7.28
CA MET A 85 18.70 -0.95 -6.35
C MET A 85 17.74 0.05 -6.97
N ALA A 86 16.55 0.15 -6.39
CA ALA A 86 15.54 1.13 -6.76
C ALA A 86 16.08 2.57 -6.66
N ARG A 87 15.62 3.44 -7.56
CA ARG A 87 15.83 4.88 -7.41
C ARG A 87 14.75 5.46 -6.48
N ALA A 88 15.16 6.19 -5.45
CA ALA A 88 14.22 6.94 -4.62
C ALA A 88 13.59 8.09 -5.44
N VAL A 89 12.28 8.25 -5.40
CA VAL A 89 11.55 9.24 -6.23
C VAL A 89 10.55 10.08 -5.44
N MET A 90 10.30 11.29 -5.94
CA MET A 90 9.22 12.20 -5.48
C MET A 90 7.85 11.71 -5.97
N PRO A 91 6.72 12.02 -5.30
CA PRO A 91 5.40 11.45 -5.63
C PRO A 91 4.85 11.83 -7.01
N ALA A 92 5.18 13.03 -7.50
CA ALA A 92 4.84 13.42 -8.87
C ALA A 92 5.40 12.47 -9.95
N VAL A 93 6.52 11.78 -9.70
CA VAL A 93 7.14 10.86 -10.67
C VAL A 93 6.25 9.63 -10.94
N PRO A 94 5.91 8.79 -9.93
CA PRO A 94 5.03 7.66 -10.14
C PRO A 94 3.63 8.08 -10.60
N GLY A 95 3.09 9.22 -10.14
CA GLY A 95 1.82 9.76 -10.63
C GLY A 95 1.84 10.05 -12.13
N LYS A 96 2.87 10.75 -12.62
CA LYS A 96 3.04 11.01 -14.06
C LYS A 96 3.30 9.74 -14.87
N MET A 97 3.98 8.74 -14.29
CA MET A 97 4.20 7.46 -14.95
C MET A 97 2.92 6.66 -15.07
N LEU A 98 2.09 6.61 -14.02
CA LEU A 98 0.76 6.00 -14.06
C LEU A 98 -0.13 6.65 -15.12
N ALA A 99 -0.13 7.99 -15.20
CA ALA A 99 -0.94 8.72 -16.17
C ALA A 99 -0.49 8.55 -17.64
N ARG A 100 0.78 8.20 -17.88
CA ARG A 100 1.38 8.05 -19.22
C ARG A 100 1.54 6.59 -19.67
N ALA A 101 1.47 5.65 -18.75
CA ALA A 101 1.60 4.23 -19.04
C ALA A 101 0.50 3.80 -20.02
N LYS A 102 0.85 2.93 -20.97
CA LYS A 102 -0.11 2.43 -21.96
C LYS A 102 -1.11 1.50 -21.27
N ARG A 103 -0.63 0.66 -20.35
CA ARG A 103 -1.41 -0.33 -19.61
C ARG A 103 -0.82 -0.48 -18.19
N PRO A 104 -1.11 0.45 -17.26
CA PRO A 104 -0.67 0.33 -15.88
C PRO A 104 -1.50 -0.70 -15.10
N LEU A 105 -0.86 -1.42 -14.19
CA LEU A 105 -1.51 -2.27 -13.18
C LEU A 105 -1.15 -1.80 -11.78
N LEU A 106 -2.16 -1.55 -10.95
CA LEU A 106 -1.98 -1.28 -9.52
C LEU A 106 -2.18 -2.58 -8.72
N ILE A 107 -1.11 -3.10 -8.12
CA ILE A 107 -1.16 -4.30 -7.28
C ILE A 107 -1.33 -3.89 -5.82
N VAL A 108 -2.46 -4.29 -5.24
CA VAL A 108 -2.91 -3.84 -3.92
C VAL A 108 -3.03 -5.01 -2.95
N GLY A 109 -2.26 -4.98 -1.86
CA GLY A 109 -2.32 -5.98 -0.79
C GLY A 109 -3.25 -5.65 0.37
N SER A 110 -3.31 -6.55 1.36
CA SER A 110 -4.21 -6.45 2.51
C SER A 110 -3.98 -5.27 3.46
N LYS A 111 -2.84 -4.57 3.39
CA LYS A 111 -2.48 -3.45 4.29
C LYS A 111 -3.12 -2.13 3.85
N ILE A 112 -4.42 -2.17 3.57
CA ILE A 112 -5.26 -1.03 3.14
C ILE A 112 -6.51 -0.86 4.00
N ASP A 113 -6.51 -1.47 5.19
CA ASP A 113 -7.63 -1.52 6.12
C ASP A 113 -7.98 -0.15 6.72
N SER A 114 -7.02 0.76 6.84
CA SER A 114 -7.30 2.14 7.23
C SER A 114 -8.14 2.85 6.16
N GLU A 115 -9.22 3.50 6.59
CA GLU A 115 -10.16 4.23 5.73
C GLU A 115 -9.45 5.26 4.83
N ASP A 116 -8.46 5.98 5.38
CA ASP A 116 -7.67 6.96 4.66
C ASP A 116 -6.97 6.37 3.43
N VAL A 117 -6.31 5.23 3.61
CA VAL A 117 -5.61 4.54 2.53
C VAL A 117 -6.58 3.95 1.53
N LEU A 118 -7.66 3.32 2.00
CA LEU A 118 -8.66 2.72 1.14
C LEU A 118 -9.28 3.77 0.21
N ALA A 119 -9.64 4.95 0.72
CA ALA A 119 -10.19 6.03 -0.09
C ALA A 119 -9.27 6.43 -1.25
N ARG A 120 -7.95 6.41 -1.04
CA ARG A 120 -6.95 6.74 -2.06
C ARG A 120 -6.82 5.65 -3.12
N VAL A 121 -6.81 4.37 -2.73
CA VAL A 121 -6.85 3.24 -3.67
C VAL A 121 -8.10 3.30 -4.54
N VAL A 122 -9.25 3.59 -3.95
CA VAL A 122 -10.52 3.72 -4.66
C VAL A 122 -10.48 4.88 -5.66
N THR A 123 -9.86 5.99 -5.28
CA THR A 123 -9.70 7.14 -6.16
C THR A 123 -8.80 6.81 -7.36
N MET A 124 -7.70 6.09 -7.14
CA MET A 124 -6.84 5.59 -8.22
C MET A 124 -7.59 4.62 -9.15
N GLY A 125 -8.40 3.72 -8.60
CA GLY A 125 -9.22 2.81 -9.40
C GLY A 125 -10.29 3.53 -10.21
N LYS A 126 -10.94 4.55 -9.63
CA LYS A 126 -11.92 5.40 -10.33
C LYS A 126 -11.30 6.23 -11.45
N ALA A 127 -10.01 6.54 -11.37
CA ALA A 127 -9.25 7.18 -12.45
C ALA A 127 -8.95 6.22 -13.63
N GLY A 128 -9.48 4.99 -13.61
CA GLY A 128 -9.37 4.02 -14.71
C GLY A 128 -8.14 3.10 -14.63
N ILE A 129 -7.41 3.11 -13.52
CA ILE A 129 -6.29 2.19 -13.32
C ILE A 129 -6.84 0.82 -12.91
N GLN A 130 -6.48 -0.22 -13.66
CA GLN A 130 -6.83 -1.59 -13.32
C GLN A 130 -6.12 -2.05 -12.04
N ILE A 131 -6.83 -2.77 -11.18
CA ILE A 131 -6.34 -3.21 -9.87
C ILE A 131 -6.21 -4.74 -9.84
N ALA A 132 -5.01 -5.23 -9.52
CA ALA A 132 -4.81 -6.58 -9.04
C ALA A 132 -4.89 -6.59 -7.52
N SER A 133 -5.99 -7.09 -6.99
CA SER A 133 -6.18 -7.26 -5.56
C SER A 133 -5.54 -8.57 -5.10
N VAL A 134 -4.52 -8.48 -4.25
CA VAL A 134 -3.83 -9.66 -3.72
C VAL A 134 -4.09 -9.89 -2.23
N GLY A 135 -4.26 -11.16 -1.87
CA GLY A 135 -4.60 -11.53 -0.50
C GLY A 135 -5.97 -11.02 -0.08
N GLY A 136 -6.08 -10.45 1.12
CA GLY A 136 -7.34 -10.03 1.73
C GLY A 136 -7.82 -8.64 1.30
N SER A 137 -7.22 -7.99 0.30
CA SER A 137 -7.63 -6.65 -0.16
C SER A 137 -8.97 -6.65 -0.88
N TYR A 138 -9.36 -7.76 -1.50
CA TYR A 138 -10.50 -7.79 -2.43
C TYR A 138 -11.82 -7.50 -1.72
N LYS A 139 -11.95 -7.92 -0.46
CA LYS A 139 -13.11 -7.64 0.40
C LYS A 139 -13.38 -6.13 0.57
N TYR A 140 -12.35 -5.29 0.45
CA TYR A 140 -12.48 -3.84 0.55
C TYR A 140 -12.79 -3.17 -0.79
N LEU A 141 -12.61 -3.87 -1.92
CA LEU A 141 -12.65 -3.30 -3.27
C LEU A 141 -13.83 -3.80 -4.10
N ALA A 142 -14.35 -5.00 -3.82
CA ALA A 142 -15.37 -5.69 -4.62
C ALA A 142 -16.62 -4.83 -4.90
N ASP A 143 -17.17 -4.18 -3.87
CA ASP A 143 -18.45 -3.47 -3.96
C ASP A 143 -18.30 -2.01 -4.42
N LYS A 144 -17.13 -1.62 -4.94
CA LYS A 144 -16.83 -0.22 -5.27
C LYS A 144 -16.89 0.11 -6.76
N GLY A 145 -17.33 -0.83 -7.59
CA GLY A 145 -17.49 -0.65 -9.04
C GLY A 145 -16.17 -0.35 -9.76
N LEU A 146 -15.07 -0.95 -9.28
CA LEU A 146 -13.72 -0.78 -9.83
C LEU A 146 -13.38 -1.93 -10.77
N ASP A 147 -12.48 -1.71 -11.72
CA ASP A 147 -11.84 -2.78 -12.49
C ASP A 147 -10.78 -3.50 -11.62
N ALA A 148 -11.27 -4.21 -10.60
CA ALA A 148 -10.47 -4.90 -9.60
C ALA A 148 -10.64 -6.41 -9.72
N HIS A 149 -9.53 -7.13 -9.81
CA HIS A 149 -9.50 -8.59 -9.95
C HIS A 149 -8.73 -9.20 -8.79
N TYR A 150 -9.31 -10.24 -8.16
CA TYR A 150 -8.57 -11.00 -7.16
C TYR A 150 -7.52 -11.90 -7.82
N MET A 151 -6.29 -11.86 -7.29
CA MET A 151 -5.19 -12.72 -7.71
C MET A 151 -4.36 -13.19 -6.52
N ASN A 152 -3.83 -14.41 -6.60
CA ASN A 152 -2.75 -14.81 -5.71
C ASN A 152 -1.44 -14.10 -6.15
N MET A 153 -0.72 -13.46 -5.22
CA MET A 153 0.49 -12.68 -5.57
C MET A 153 1.63 -13.55 -6.13
N HIS A 154 1.82 -14.79 -5.66
CA HIS A 154 2.82 -15.70 -6.25
C HIS A 154 2.46 -16.04 -7.69
N ALA A 155 1.20 -16.41 -7.95
CA ALA A 155 0.74 -16.72 -9.30
C ALA A 155 0.85 -15.48 -10.22
N LEU A 156 0.42 -14.31 -9.73
CA LEU A 156 0.50 -13.06 -10.47
C LEU A 156 1.95 -12.67 -10.80
N ALA A 157 2.91 -12.86 -9.88
CA ALA A 157 4.31 -12.61 -10.16
C ALA A 157 4.83 -13.50 -11.31
N SER A 158 4.46 -14.78 -11.33
CA SER A 158 4.80 -15.69 -12.43
C SER A 158 4.16 -15.26 -13.75
N TYR A 159 2.88 -14.88 -13.73
CA TYR A 159 2.17 -14.41 -14.93
C TYR A 159 2.75 -13.11 -15.49
N LEU A 160 3.17 -12.18 -14.62
CA LEU A 160 3.84 -10.93 -15.03
C LEU A 160 5.23 -11.17 -15.64
N CYS A 161 5.85 -12.32 -15.39
CA CYS A 161 7.10 -12.72 -16.04
C CYS A 161 6.87 -13.42 -17.39
N ASP A 162 5.64 -13.81 -17.73
CA ASP A 162 5.31 -14.43 -19.01
C ASP A 162 4.87 -13.37 -20.04
N PRO A 163 5.66 -13.11 -21.11
CA PRO A 163 5.31 -12.15 -22.14
C PRO A 163 4.05 -12.52 -22.94
N GLN A 164 3.60 -13.79 -22.90
CA GLN A 164 2.42 -14.28 -23.59
C GLN A 164 1.16 -14.25 -22.70
N TRP A 165 1.28 -13.88 -21.42
CA TRP A 165 0.12 -13.81 -20.53
C TRP A 165 -0.87 -12.74 -21.02
N PRO A 166 -2.16 -13.06 -21.21
CA PRO A 166 -3.14 -12.14 -21.79
C PRO A 166 -3.62 -11.05 -20.81
N GLY A 167 -3.06 -10.96 -19.61
CA GLY A 167 -3.49 -10.00 -18.58
C GLY A 167 -4.78 -10.41 -17.88
N LEU A 168 -5.32 -9.52 -17.04
CA LEU A 168 -6.51 -9.79 -16.22
C LEU A 168 -7.80 -9.68 -17.03
N ASP A 169 -7.79 -8.81 -18.04
CA ASP A 169 -8.92 -8.53 -18.92
C ASP A 169 -8.80 -9.19 -20.30
N GLY A 170 -7.77 -10.01 -20.52
CA GLY A 170 -7.51 -10.65 -21.79
C GLY A 170 -6.91 -9.75 -22.88
N LYS A 171 -6.60 -8.47 -22.57
CA LYS A 171 -6.14 -7.47 -23.56
C LYS A 171 -4.61 -7.29 -23.60
N GLY A 172 -3.87 -8.25 -23.05
CA GLY A 172 -2.41 -8.30 -23.03
C GLY A 172 -1.78 -7.78 -21.75
N GLY A 173 -0.46 -7.94 -21.68
CA GLY A 173 0.37 -7.58 -20.52
C GLY A 173 0.46 -6.07 -20.21
N TYR A 174 1.23 -5.76 -19.18
CA TYR A 174 1.37 -4.42 -18.61
C TYR A 174 2.76 -3.84 -18.87
N ASP A 175 2.84 -2.55 -19.16
CA ASP A 175 4.11 -1.84 -19.33
C ASP A 175 4.62 -1.21 -18.02
N LEU A 176 3.71 -0.99 -17.06
CA LEU A 176 3.98 -0.47 -15.73
C LEU A 176 3.20 -1.23 -14.67
N VAL A 177 3.89 -1.67 -13.61
CA VAL A 177 3.27 -2.25 -12.43
C VAL A 177 3.65 -1.43 -11.20
N VAL A 178 2.64 -1.09 -10.40
CA VAL A 178 2.80 -0.32 -9.17
C VAL A 178 2.38 -1.16 -7.98
N PHE A 179 3.29 -1.38 -7.03
CA PHE A 179 3.06 -2.17 -5.82
C PHE A 179 2.70 -1.29 -4.63
N PHE A 180 1.65 -1.70 -3.91
CA PHE A 180 1.18 -0.98 -2.73
C PHE A 180 0.47 -1.90 -1.71
N GLY A 181 0.73 -1.72 -0.41
CA GLY A 181 -0.10 -2.27 0.67
C GLY A 181 0.07 -3.77 0.89
N ILE A 182 1.21 -4.34 0.52
CA ILE A 182 1.51 -5.77 0.66
C ILE A 182 2.49 -5.95 1.83
N THR A 183 2.47 -7.13 2.46
CA THR A 183 3.51 -7.47 3.45
C THR A 183 4.91 -7.34 2.85
N TYR A 184 5.79 -6.56 3.48
CA TYR A 184 7.04 -6.07 2.89
C TYR A 184 7.92 -7.17 2.27
N TYR A 185 8.24 -8.22 3.04
CA TYR A 185 9.09 -9.31 2.51
C TYR A 185 8.42 -10.00 1.32
N TYR A 186 7.10 -10.13 1.36
CA TYR A 186 6.34 -10.82 0.33
C TYR A 186 6.34 -10.03 -0.98
N ALA A 187 6.07 -8.72 -0.91
CA ALA A 187 6.24 -7.82 -2.04
C ALA A 187 7.69 -7.80 -2.54
N SER A 188 8.67 -7.78 -1.65
CA SER A 188 10.08 -7.78 -2.05
C SER A 188 10.46 -9.00 -2.89
N GLN A 189 9.96 -10.20 -2.52
CA GLN A 189 10.21 -11.42 -3.30
C GLN A 189 9.51 -11.37 -4.66
N ALA A 190 8.25 -10.92 -4.72
CA ALA A 190 7.53 -10.76 -5.99
C ALA A 190 8.25 -9.75 -6.91
N ILE A 191 8.61 -8.58 -6.37
CA ILE A 191 9.34 -7.54 -7.11
C ILE A 191 10.71 -8.06 -7.58
N SER A 192 11.40 -8.88 -6.78
CA SER A 192 12.66 -9.50 -7.18
C SER A 192 12.51 -10.44 -8.39
N ALA A 193 11.41 -11.18 -8.48
CA ALA A 193 11.12 -12.00 -9.66
C ALA A 193 10.98 -11.12 -10.91
N LEU A 194 10.16 -10.05 -10.84
CA LEU A 194 9.97 -9.13 -11.96
C LEU A 194 11.27 -8.43 -12.36
N LYS A 195 12.06 -7.98 -11.38
CA LYS A 195 13.36 -7.31 -11.59
C LYS A 195 14.31 -8.12 -12.47
N ASN A 196 14.31 -9.45 -12.32
CA ASN A 196 15.28 -10.33 -12.97
C ASN A 196 14.72 -11.07 -14.19
N PHE A 197 13.40 -11.27 -14.25
CA PHE A 197 12.77 -12.14 -15.24
C PHE A 197 11.67 -11.47 -16.06
N SER A 198 11.47 -10.15 -15.94
CA SER A 198 10.57 -9.40 -16.81
C SER A 198 11.18 -8.08 -17.28
N ASN A 199 10.59 -7.51 -18.32
CA ASN A 199 10.93 -6.17 -18.83
C ASN A 199 9.99 -5.08 -18.30
N ILE A 200 9.08 -5.44 -17.39
CA ILE A 200 8.04 -4.55 -16.88
C ILE A 200 8.68 -3.50 -15.97
N LYS A 201 8.27 -2.24 -16.11
CA LYS A 201 8.68 -1.18 -15.19
C LYS A 201 8.00 -1.41 -13.84
N VAL A 202 8.77 -1.53 -12.77
CA VAL A 202 8.22 -1.75 -11.42
C VAL A 202 8.45 -0.56 -10.52
N ILE A 203 7.36 -0.03 -9.95
CA ILE A 203 7.39 1.04 -8.97
C ILE A 203 6.78 0.54 -7.66
N SER A 204 7.39 0.86 -6.53
CA SER A 204 6.71 0.78 -5.23
C SER A 204 6.32 2.17 -4.75
N ILE A 205 5.05 2.33 -4.40
CA ILE A 205 4.53 3.54 -3.74
C ILE A 205 4.17 3.25 -2.28
N ASP A 206 4.72 2.19 -1.70
CA ASP A 206 4.50 1.85 -0.29
C ASP A 206 5.28 2.83 0.63
N LYS A 207 4.93 2.86 1.91
CA LYS A 207 5.66 3.66 2.92
C LYS A 207 7.03 3.08 3.29
N TYR A 208 7.38 1.93 2.73
CA TYR A 208 8.64 1.24 2.95
C TYR A 208 9.47 1.24 1.68
N TYR A 209 10.75 1.51 1.79
CA TYR A 209 11.65 1.48 0.64
C TYR A 209 11.86 0.05 0.14
N HIS A 210 11.44 -0.22 -1.10
CA HIS A 210 11.60 -1.50 -1.78
C HIS A 210 12.79 -1.47 -2.74
N PRO A 211 13.98 -1.95 -2.35
CA PRO A 211 15.18 -1.84 -3.18
C PRO A 211 15.14 -2.70 -4.45
N ASN A 212 14.27 -3.71 -4.53
CA ASN A 212 14.16 -4.53 -5.74
C ASN A 212 13.33 -3.89 -6.85
N ALA A 213 12.60 -2.80 -6.59
CA ALA A 213 11.86 -2.09 -7.64
C ALA A 213 12.81 -1.33 -8.57
N ASP A 214 12.31 -0.79 -9.68
CA ASP A 214 13.07 0.21 -10.46
C ASP A 214 13.03 1.57 -9.77
N MET A 215 11.88 1.92 -9.17
CA MET A 215 11.68 3.14 -8.40
C MET A 215 10.88 2.85 -7.14
N SER A 216 11.18 3.55 -6.05
CA SER A 216 10.48 3.40 -4.79
C SER A 216 10.39 4.75 -4.07
N PHE A 217 9.40 4.94 -3.22
CA PHE A 217 9.56 5.88 -2.11
C PHE A 217 10.60 5.37 -1.12
N GLY A 218 11.21 6.28 -0.38
CA GLY A 218 12.01 5.95 0.80
C GLY A 218 11.16 5.43 1.95
N ASN A 219 11.75 5.26 3.13
CA ASN A 219 10.98 4.93 4.33
C ASN A 219 10.24 6.16 4.86
N LEU A 220 8.91 6.13 4.83
CA LEU A 220 8.04 7.26 5.15
C LEU A 220 7.32 7.07 6.49
N LYS A 221 7.04 8.20 7.15
CA LYS A 221 6.04 8.27 8.21
C LYS A 221 4.63 8.26 7.60
N GLN A 222 3.64 7.87 8.40
CA GLN A 222 2.27 7.71 7.92
C GLN A 222 1.67 9.00 7.32
N ASP A 223 1.90 10.15 7.94
CA ASP A 223 1.43 11.46 7.47
C ASP A 223 2.03 11.84 6.10
N VAL A 224 3.36 11.67 5.95
CA VAL A 224 4.08 11.91 4.69
C VAL A 224 3.61 10.93 3.61
N PHE A 225 3.39 9.67 3.98
CA PHE A 225 2.90 8.64 3.09
C PHE A 225 1.51 8.97 2.53
N ILE A 226 0.57 9.37 3.40
CA ILE A 226 -0.77 9.78 2.98
C ILE A 226 -0.71 10.98 2.03
N ALA A 227 0.08 11.99 2.36
CA ALA A 227 0.24 13.16 1.52
C ALA A 227 0.88 12.81 0.15
N ALA A 228 1.82 11.86 0.11
CA ALA A 228 2.42 11.39 -1.13
C ALA A 228 1.42 10.68 -2.05
N LEU A 229 0.48 9.90 -1.48
CA LEU A 229 -0.61 9.31 -2.27
C LEU A 229 -1.53 10.38 -2.86
N ASP A 230 -1.81 11.45 -2.12
CA ASP A 230 -2.62 12.58 -2.61
C ASP A 230 -1.95 13.28 -3.79
N GLU A 231 -0.62 13.45 -3.74
CA GLU A 231 0.15 14.02 -4.85
C GLU A 231 0.18 13.08 -6.09
N ILE A 232 0.25 11.76 -5.89
CA ILE A 232 0.09 10.78 -6.99
C ILE A 232 -1.26 10.97 -7.66
N ILE A 233 -2.34 10.98 -6.88
CA ILE A 233 -3.73 11.10 -7.37
C ILE A 233 -3.89 12.40 -8.16
N ALA A 234 -3.28 13.51 -7.71
CA ALA A 234 -3.34 14.78 -8.40
C ALA A 234 -2.72 14.77 -9.82
N GLN A 235 -1.88 13.78 -10.15
CA GLN A 235 -1.31 13.61 -11.49
C GLN A 235 -2.14 12.69 -12.40
N LEU A 236 -3.14 11.97 -11.87
CA LEU A 236 -3.93 11.02 -12.63
C LEU A 236 -4.92 11.72 -13.56
N PRO A 237 -5.29 11.09 -14.70
CA PRO A 237 -6.38 11.60 -15.53
C PRO A 237 -7.67 11.68 -14.71
N LYS A 238 -8.46 12.72 -14.96
CA LYS A 238 -9.76 12.95 -14.32
C LYS A 238 -10.89 12.35 -15.15
#